data_AF-A0A5E4I724-F1
#
_entry.id   AF-A0A5E4I724-F1
#
_cell.length_a   1.000
_cell.length_b   1.000
_cell.length_c   1.000
_cell.angle_alpha   90.00
_cell.angle_beta   90.00
_cell.angle_gamma   90.00
#
_symmetry.space_group_name_H-M   'P 1'
#
loop_
_entity.id
_entity.type
_entity.pdbx_description
1 polymer ?
#
loop_
_entity_poly.entity_id
_entity_poly.type
_entity_poly.pdbx_seq_one_letter_code
_entity_poly.pdbx_strand_id
1 'polypeptide(L)'
;MNSVDYKKLGDLELQKARKMLLENRQKFWKTNLKNFPKNVKYLADKIGHPEGWKIYILTGGFVSDKQIRPYEPDCWSEVFITSASEYEHGILLYLNSTKSFLSVSGLLFLVAHEMVHVYQAAKNPKSYLRSLLTDEEGKVQEQEAELEIMSLDEAFIKQYVLEHIVYCHDKWGWNDAEKMADFFFRKRANMWCGGYNNLMSEQEFALFQEARRKNNIMLFIKNYAQR
;
A
#
# COMPACT_ATOMS: atom_id res chain seq x y z
N MET A 1 18.91 5.84 -5.73
CA MET A 1 18.62 4.40 -5.66
C MET A 1 19.34 3.73 -6.83
N ASN A 2 20.00 2.58 -6.64
CA ASN A 2 20.21 1.68 -7.79
C ASN A 2 18.82 1.42 -8.35
N SER A 3 18.59 1.58 -9.66
CA SER A 3 17.25 1.43 -10.23
C SER A 3 16.77 0.00 -9.99
N VAL A 4 16.03 -0.21 -8.91
CA VAL A 4 15.32 -1.46 -8.69
C VAL A 4 14.40 -1.59 -9.89
N ASP A 5 14.62 -2.62 -10.70
CA ASP A 5 13.74 -2.94 -11.81
C ASP A 5 12.45 -3.52 -11.21
N TYR A 6 11.57 -2.62 -10.77
CA TYR A 6 10.31 -2.94 -10.11
C TYR A 6 9.39 -3.77 -11.00
N LYS A 7 9.50 -3.57 -12.32
CA LYS A 7 8.82 -4.38 -13.33
C LYS A 7 9.26 -5.85 -13.23
N LYS A 8 10.58 -6.09 -13.18
CA LYS A 8 11.14 -7.44 -12.96
C LYS A 8 10.83 -7.99 -11.55
N LEU A 9 10.62 -7.13 -10.57
CA LEU A 9 10.26 -7.53 -9.19
C LEU A 9 8.84 -8.09 -9.08
N GLY A 10 7.91 -7.58 -9.90
CA GLY A 10 6.47 -7.71 -9.63
C GLY A 10 5.60 -8.34 -10.73
N ASP A 11 6.03 -8.37 -12.00
CA ASP A 11 5.15 -8.80 -13.11
C ASP A 11 4.62 -10.23 -12.93
N LEU A 12 5.50 -11.15 -12.53
CA LEU A 12 5.13 -12.53 -12.26
C LEU A 12 4.16 -12.64 -11.08
N GLU A 13 4.40 -11.87 -10.01
CA GLU A 13 3.51 -11.84 -8.85
C GLU A 13 2.16 -11.23 -9.19
N LEU A 14 2.13 -10.25 -10.10
CA LEU A 14 0.91 -9.59 -10.55
C LEU A 14 0.03 -10.56 -11.34
N GLN A 15 0.63 -11.30 -12.26
CA GLN A 15 -0.05 -12.34 -13.01
C GLN A 15 -0.59 -13.45 -12.09
N LYS A 16 0.21 -13.91 -11.13
CA LYS A 16 -0.22 -14.91 -10.13
C LYS A 16 -1.40 -14.40 -9.31
N ALA A 17 -1.32 -13.16 -8.81
CA ALA A 17 -2.36 -12.54 -8.00
C ALA A 17 -3.67 -12.44 -8.79
N ARG A 18 -3.62 -11.89 -10.01
CA ARG A 18 -4.78 -11.76 -10.91
C ARG A 18 -5.41 -13.09 -11.25
N LYS A 19 -4.60 -14.09 -11.61
CA LYS A 19 -5.08 -15.45 -11.91
C LYS A 19 -5.81 -16.04 -10.70
N MET A 20 -5.19 -16.00 -9.53
CA MET A 20 -5.76 -16.57 -8.31
C MET A 20 -7.04 -15.83 -7.86
N LEU A 21 -7.08 -14.52 -8.01
CA LEU A 21 -8.27 -13.70 -7.72
C LEU A 21 -9.45 -14.07 -8.63
N LEU A 22 -9.17 -14.32 -9.93
CA LEU A 22 -10.18 -14.73 -10.92
C LEU A 22 -10.68 -16.17 -10.70
N GLU A 23 -9.79 -17.10 -10.33
CA GLU A 23 -10.12 -18.53 -10.18
C GLU A 23 -10.74 -18.85 -8.82
N ASN A 24 -10.19 -18.32 -7.72
CA ASN A 24 -10.63 -18.64 -6.37
C ASN A 24 -10.31 -17.50 -5.39
N ARG A 25 -11.16 -16.49 -5.42
CA ARG A 25 -11.09 -15.29 -4.57
C ARG A 25 -10.99 -15.61 -3.07
N GLN A 26 -11.73 -16.60 -2.57
CA GLN A 26 -11.68 -16.96 -1.14
C GLN A 26 -10.31 -17.53 -0.76
N LYS A 27 -9.73 -18.37 -1.61
CA LYS A 27 -8.38 -18.91 -1.41
C LYS A 27 -7.33 -17.81 -1.51
N PHE A 28 -7.46 -16.89 -2.47
CA PHE A 28 -6.59 -15.72 -2.61
C PHE A 28 -6.50 -14.94 -1.29
N TRP A 29 -7.64 -14.58 -0.72
CA TRP A 29 -7.70 -13.87 0.56
C TRP A 29 -7.08 -14.62 1.71
N LYS A 30 -7.50 -15.89 1.94
CA LYS A 30 -6.98 -16.69 3.05
C LYS A 30 -5.46 -16.86 2.97
N THR A 31 -4.94 -16.99 1.75
CA THR A 31 -3.50 -17.14 1.51
C THR A 31 -2.76 -15.85 1.85
N ASN A 32 -3.23 -14.71 1.34
CA ASN A 32 -2.53 -13.44 1.55
C ASN A 32 -2.70 -12.91 2.98
N LEU A 33 -3.86 -13.08 3.61
CA LEU A 33 -4.04 -12.74 5.03
C LEU A 33 -3.04 -13.50 5.91
N LYS A 34 -2.87 -14.81 5.66
CA LYS A 34 -1.90 -15.63 6.40
C LYS A 34 -0.45 -15.23 6.12
N ASN A 35 -0.16 -14.81 4.90
CA ASN A 35 1.21 -14.52 4.45
C ASN A 35 1.57 -13.03 4.50
N PHE A 36 0.68 -12.15 4.94
CA PHE A 36 0.88 -10.70 4.88
C PHE A 36 2.24 -10.25 5.44
N PRO A 37 2.65 -10.65 6.68
CA PRO A 37 3.98 -10.25 7.20
C PRO A 37 5.15 -10.78 6.36
N LYS A 38 5.00 -11.99 5.79
CA LYS A 38 6.02 -12.59 4.94
C LYS A 38 6.11 -11.89 3.59
N ASN A 39 4.98 -11.46 3.03
CA ASN A 39 4.93 -10.72 1.77
C ASN A 39 5.61 -9.36 1.91
N VAL A 40 5.36 -8.65 3.03
CA VAL A 40 6.04 -7.39 3.34
C VAL A 40 7.55 -7.60 3.43
N LYS A 41 7.99 -8.56 4.27
CA LYS A 41 9.42 -8.84 4.42
C LYS A 41 10.07 -9.22 3.09
N TYR A 42 9.42 -10.08 2.32
CA TYR A 42 9.88 -10.48 0.99
C TYR A 42 10.12 -9.26 0.08
N LEU A 43 9.19 -8.30 0.07
CA LEU A 43 9.34 -7.07 -0.72
C LEU A 43 10.47 -6.19 -0.22
N ALA A 44 10.54 -5.93 1.09
CA ALA A 44 11.60 -5.11 1.68
C ALA A 44 13.00 -5.70 1.40
N ASP A 45 13.16 -7.02 1.55
CA ASP A 45 14.40 -7.73 1.23
C ASP A 45 14.77 -7.62 -0.26
N LYS A 46 13.76 -7.59 -1.14
CA LYS A 46 13.93 -7.51 -2.60
C LYS A 46 14.25 -6.10 -3.09
N ILE A 47 13.67 -5.08 -2.48
CA ILE A 47 13.96 -3.66 -2.75
C ILE A 47 15.36 -3.33 -2.20
N GLY A 48 15.74 -3.93 -1.08
CA GLY A 48 17.01 -3.70 -0.41
C GLY A 48 17.02 -2.38 0.35
N HIS A 49 18.08 -2.15 1.11
CA HIS A 49 18.20 -1.01 2.01
C HIS A 49 19.59 -0.38 1.95
N PRO A 50 19.76 0.86 2.43
CA PRO A 50 21.07 1.50 2.53
C PRO A 50 22.09 0.64 3.28
N GLU A 51 23.35 0.68 2.85
CA GLU A 51 24.43 -0.06 3.49
C GLU A 51 24.62 0.40 4.95
N GLY A 52 24.78 -0.56 5.86
CA GLY A 52 24.94 -0.29 7.29
C GLY A 52 23.64 0.07 8.03
N TRP A 53 22.49 0.12 7.33
CA TRP A 53 21.18 0.31 7.95
C TRP A 53 20.49 -1.04 8.20
N LYS A 54 19.80 -1.16 9.33
CA LYS A 54 18.91 -2.28 9.66
C LYS A 54 17.47 -1.85 9.47
N ILE A 55 16.66 -2.71 8.87
CA ILE A 55 15.21 -2.50 8.78
C ILE A 55 14.51 -3.48 9.71
N TYR A 56 13.76 -2.93 10.66
CA TYR A 56 12.83 -3.66 11.50
C TYR A 56 11.44 -3.49 10.90
N ILE A 57 10.69 -4.59 10.76
CA ILE A 57 9.34 -4.55 10.20
C ILE A 57 8.40 -5.10 11.25
N LEU A 58 7.47 -4.27 11.71
CA LEU A 58 6.42 -4.64 12.64
C LEU A 58 5.07 -4.55 11.93
N THR A 59 4.39 -5.69 11.82
CA THR A 59 3.03 -5.79 11.29
C THR A 59 2.09 -6.16 12.43
N GLY A 60 1.05 -5.36 12.67
CA GLY A 60 0.12 -5.59 13.79
C GLY A 60 -1.06 -4.64 13.79
N GLY A 61 -2.05 -4.90 14.65
CA GLY A 61 -3.16 -3.98 14.90
C GLY A 61 -2.76 -2.99 15.99
N PHE A 62 -2.08 -1.90 15.60
CA PHE A 62 -1.42 -0.98 16.55
C PHE A 62 -2.33 0.11 17.11
N VAL A 63 -3.52 0.30 16.55
CA VAL A 63 -4.52 1.21 17.13
C VAL A 63 -5.43 0.38 18.03
N SER A 64 -5.14 0.40 19.33
CA SER A 64 -5.95 -0.32 20.30
C SER A 64 -7.34 0.33 20.40
N ASP A 65 -8.36 -0.52 20.51
CA ASP A 65 -9.74 -0.22 20.90
C ASP A 65 -10.75 0.13 19.79
N LYS A 66 -10.32 0.51 18.58
CA LYS A 66 -11.23 0.78 17.44
C LYS A 66 -11.17 -0.34 16.41
N GLN A 67 -12.33 -0.82 15.94
CA GLN A 67 -12.38 -1.68 14.76
C GLN A 67 -12.09 -0.83 13.50
N ILE A 68 -10.81 -0.65 13.20
CA ILE A 68 -10.38 0.14 12.05
C ILE A 68 -10.63 -0.62 10.75
N ARG A 69 -11.11 0.12 9.74
CA ARG A 69 -11.36 -0.38 8.38
C ARG A 69 -10.23 0.08 7.46
N PRO A 70 -9.86 -0.66 6.39
CA PRO A 70 -8.70 -0.29 5.58
C PRO A 70 -8.81 1.03 4.79
N TYR A 71 -9.99 1.67 4.75
CA TYR A 71 -10.21 3.01 4.16
C TYR A 71 -10.10 4.13 5.19
N GLU A 72 -9.96 3.81 6.47
CA GLU A 72 -9.92 4.83 7.52
C GLU A 72 -8.56 5.55 7.51
N PRO A 73 -8.55 6.87 7.71
CA PRO A 73 -7.32 7.66 7.80
C PRO A 73 -6.32 7.22 8.88
N ASP A 74 -6.75 6.38 9.82
CA ASP A 74 -5.95 5.85 10.93
C ASP A 74 -5.30 4.49 10.58
N CYS A 75 -5.51 3.97 9.37
CA CYS A 75 -4.98 2.66 8.92
C CYS A 75 -3.58 2.76 8.28
N TRP A 76 -2.97 3.94 8.28
CA TRP A 76 -1.76 4.21 7.52
C TRP A 76 -0.52 3.71 8.26
N SER A 77 0.47 3.33 7.46
CA SER A 77 1.79 2.97 7.93
C SER A 77 2.45 4.22 8.47
N GLU A 78 2.66 4.30 9.77
CA GLU A 78 3.44 5.39 10.36
C GLU A 78 4.85 4.87 10.61
N VAL A 79 5.85 5.43 9.92
CA VAL A 79 7.26 5.16 10.22
C VAL A 79 7.63 5.96 11.47
N PHE A 80 7.67 5.30 12.63
CA PHE A 80 8.10 5.92 13.87
C PHE A 80 9.52 5.50 14.29
N ILE A 81 10.35 6.52 14.42
CA ILE A 81 11.62 6.63 15.15
C ILE A 81 12.79 5.86 14.54
N THR A 82 13.56 6.60 13.75
CA THR A 82 15.01 6.46 13.64
C THR A 82 15.63 6.58 15.04
N SER A 83 16.06 5.47 15.64
CA SER A 83 17.13 5.56 16.62
C SER A 83 18.44 5.60 15.84
N ALA A 84 18.86 6.79 15.43
CA ALA A 84 20.28 7.02 15.21
C ALA A 84 20.89 7.24 16.60
N SER A 85 21.18 6.15 17.30
CA SER A 85 22.23 6.22 18.32
C SER A 85 23.58 6.25 17.59
N GLU A 86 24.66 6.66 18.25
CA GLU A 86 26.02 6.52 17.70
C GLU A 86 26.39 5.06 17.33
N TYR A 87 25.54 4.08 17.67
CA TYR A 87 25.84 2.65 17.64
C TYR A 87 24.98 1.83 16.67
N GLU A 88 23.82 2.30 16.21
CA GLU A 88 23.02 1.59 15.19
C GLU A 88 22.19 2.55 14.32
N HIS A 89 22.19 2.31 13.00
CA HIS A 89 21.26 2.93 12.07
C HIS A 89 20.10 1.96 11.83
N GLY A 90 18.95 2.19 12.48
CA GLY A 90 17.76 1.35 12.36
C GLY A 90 16.55 2.15 11.90
N ILE A 91 15.76 1.60 10.97
CA ILE A 91 14.42 2.11 10.65
C ILE A 91 13.39 1.05 10.95
N LEU A 92 12.34 1.47 11.61
CA LEU A 92 11.23 0.63 12.00
C LEU A 92 10.01 0.95 11.14
N LEU A 93 9.65 0.02 10.27
CA LEU A 93 8.46 0.08 9.44
C LEU A 93 7.28 -0.51 10.21
N TYR A 94 6.31 0.33 10.58
CA TYR A 94 5.05 -0.14 11.12
C TYR A 94 4.02 -0.21 10.02
N LEU A 95 3.45 -1.39 9.80
CA LEU A 95 2.32 -1.57 8.90
C LEU A 95 1.13 -2.03 9.72
N ASN A 96 0.08 -1.21 9.76
CA ASN A 96 -1.17 -1.62 10.38
C ASN A 96 -1.74 -2.80 9.59
N SER A 97 -1.75 -3.97 10.24
CA SER A 97 -2.20 -5.22 9.62
C SER A 97 -3.62 -5.57 10.01
N THR A 98 -4.40 -4.63 10.57
CA THR A 98 -5.78 -4.89 10.98
C THR A 98 -6.62 -5.29 9.77
N LYS A 99 -6.69 -6.60 9.54
CA LYS A 99 -7.31 -7.27 8.40
C LYS A 99 -6.66 -6.98 7.04
N SER A 100 -5.37 -6.63 7.00
CA SER A 100 -4.61 -6.47 5.75
C SER A 100 -4.27 -7.84 5.13
N PHE A 101 -4.62 -8.03 3.86
CA PHE A 101 -4.53 -9.32 3.14
C PHE A 101 -3.99 -9.11 1.72
N LEU A 102 -3.22 -8.05 1.53
CA LEU A 102 -2.69 -7.69 0.22
C LEU A 102 -1.67 -8.75 -0.24
N SER A 103 -1.74 -9.07 -1.52
CA SER A 103 -0.74 -9.89 -2.21
C SER A 103 0.60 -9.16 -2.27
N VAL A 104 1.65 -9.85 -2.71
CA VAL A 104 2.95 -9.22 -2.97
C VAL A 104 2.81 -8.05 -3.94
N SER A 105 2.01 -8.18 -5.01
CA SER A 105 1.81 -7.10 -5.98
C SER A 105 0.97 -5.95 -5.44
N GLY A 106 -0.06 -6.25 -4.64
CA GLY A 106 -0.83 -5.22 -3.94
C GLY A 106 0.00 -4.48 -2.89
N LEU A 107 0.97 -5.16 -2.25
CA LEU A 107 1.86 -4.56 -1.26
C LEU A 107 2.99 -3.74 -1.87
N LEU A 108 3.39 -4.01 -3.12
CA LEU A 108 4.57 -3.39 -3.71
C LEU A 108 4.52 -1.86 -3.65
N PHE A 109 3.37 -1.26 -3.98
CA PHE A 109 3.18 0.18 -3.92
C PHE A 109 3.42 0.75 -2.50
N LEU A 110 2.79 0.14 -1.48
CA LEU A 110 2.95 0.55 -0.09
C LEU A 110 4.38 0.35 0.41
N VAL A 111 4.94 -0.85 0.24
CA VAL A 111 6.27 -1.16 0.74
C VAL A 111 7.32 -0.30 0.04
N ALA A 112 7.19 -0.06 -1.27
CA ALA A 112 8.10 0.84 -1.99
C ALA A 112 8.05 2.27 -1.42
N HIS A 113 6.86 2.82 -1.13
CA HIS A 113 6.71 4.16 -0.51
C HIS A 113 7.52 4.26 0.77
N GLU A 114 7.29 3.31 1.69
CA GLU A 114 7.99 3.29 2.98
C GLU A 114 9.49 3.11 2.82
N MET A 115 9.92 2.32 1.84
CA MET A 115 11.33 2.14 1.56
C MET A 115 11.98 3.41 1.01
N VAL A 116 11.25 4.29 0.30
CA VAL A 116 11.80 5.59 -0.10
C VAL A 116 12.10 6.45 1.13
N HIS A 117 11.24 6.45 2.13
CA HIS A 117 11.53 7.12 3.41
C HIS A 117 12.78 6.56 4.09
N VAL A 118 13.02 5.25 4.00
CA VAL A 118 14.27 4.64 4.49
C VAL A 118 15.49 5.27 3.80
N TYR A 119 15.45 5.41 2.47
CA TYR A 119 16.54 6.03 1.72
C TYR A 119 16.66 7.53 1.97
N GLN A 120 15.57 8.27 2.14
CA GLN A 120 15.57 9.70 2.50
C GLN A 120 16.23 9.90 3.87
N ALA A 121 15.84 9.10 4.87
CA ALA A 121 16.43 9.10 6.19
C ALA A 121 17.92 8.80 6.16
N ALA A 122 18.35 7.81 5.37
CA ALA A 122 19.77 7.48 5.22
C ALA A 122 20.58 8.57 4.50
N LYS A 123 19.99 9.24 3.51
CA LYS A 123 20.65 10.30 2.74
C LYS A 123 20.82 11.58 3.56
N ASN A 124 19.81 11.96 4.35
CA ASN A 124 19.86 13.16 5.19
C ASN A 124 19.08 12.97 6.52
N PRO A 125 19.69 12.31 7.52
CA PRO A 125 19.02 12.01 8.78
C PRO A 125 18.49 13.25 9.51
N LYS A 126 19.23 14.38 9.43
CA LYS A 126 18.87 15.63 10.12
C LYS A 126 17.64 16.31 9.50
N SER A 127 17.45 16.19 8.18
CA SER A 127 16.25 16.71 7.53
C SER A 127 15.08 15.77 7.75
N TYR A 128 15.29 14.46 7.68
CA TYR A 128 14.26 13.48 8.01
C TYR A 128 13.74 13.59 9.45
N LEU A 129 14.62 13.84 10.44
CA LEU A 129 14.15 14.09 11.80
C LEU A 129 13.34 15.39 11.94
N ARG A 130 13.61 16.41 11.13
CA ARG A 130 12.87 17.67 11.14
C ARG A 130 11.51 17.57 10.43
N SER A 131 11.39 16.72 9.42
CA SER A 131 10.12 16.42 8.77
C SER A 131 9.10 15.78 9.72
N LEU A 132 9.56 15.02 10.72
CA LEU A 132 8.71 14.49 11.80
C LEU A 132 8.18 15.56 12.76
N LEU A 133 8.77 16.75 12.76
CA LEU A 133 8.44 17.84 13.69
C LEU A 133 7.73 19.00 13.00
N THR A 134 7.74 19.07 11.67
CA THR A 134 7.23 20.21 10.90
C THR A 134 6.45 19.77 9.67
N ASP A 135 5.24 20.32 9.50
CA ASP A 135 4.35 19.97 8.39
C ASP A 135 4.93 20.31 7.01
N GLU A 136 5.77 21.34 6.92
CA GLU A 136 6.34 21.80 5.66
C GLU A 136 7.41 20.83 5.13
N GLU A 137 8.40 20.46 5.95
CA GLU A 137 9.40 19.47 5.55
C GLU A 137 8.79 18.07 5.41
N GLY A 138 7.78 17.73 6.24
CA GLY A 138 6.98 16.50 6.11
C GLY A 138 6.34 16.37 4.73
N LYS A 139 5.63 17.41 4.27
CA LYS A 139 4.99 17.41 2.95
C LYS A 139 5.97 17.21 1.80
N VAL A 140 7.16 17.83 1.86
CA VAL A 140 8.17 17.69 0.81
C VAL A 140 8.66 16.24 0.71
N GLN A 141 8.95 15.59 1.85
CA GLN A 141 9.43 14.22 1.85
C GLN A 141 8.37 13.21 1.39
N GLU A 142 7.11 13.40 1.80
CA GLU A 142 5.99 12.60 1.29
C GLU A 142 5.83 12.76 -0.22
N GLN A 143 5.86 14.00 -0.74
CA GLN A 143 5.76 14.24 -2.18
C GLN A 143 6.89 13.58 -2.97
N GLU A 144 8.12 13.63 -2.46
CA GLU A 144 9.25 12.94 -3.08
C GLU A 144 9.07 11.42 -3.08
N ALA A 145 8.58 10.83 -1.97
CA ALA A 145 8.29 9.40 -1.88
C ALA A 145 7.17 9.00 -2.85
N GLU A 146 6.12 9.81 -2.94
CA GLU A 146 5.01 9.62 -3.86
C GLU A 146 5.45 9.68 -5.33
N LEU A 147 6.26 10.67 -5.71
CA LEU A 147 6.74 10.80 -7.09
C LEU A 147 7.58 9.58 -7.51
N GLU A 148 8.41 9.07 -6.60
CA GLU A 148 9.20 7.86 -6.86
C GLU A 148 8.28 6.64 -7.05
N ILE A 149 7.25 6.45 -6.21
CA ILE A 149 6.32 5.32 -6.39
C ILE A 149 5.34 5.51 -7.55
N MET A 150 4.99 6.73 -7.94
CA MET A 150 4.14 6.99 -9.10
C MET A 150 4.90 6.71 -10.41
N SER A 151 6.24 6.66 -10.36
CA SER A 151 7.06 6.17 -11.47
C SER A 151 7.02 4.64 -11.61
N LEU A 152 6.43 3.92 -10.65
CA LEU A 152 6.17 2.48 -10.77
C LEU A 152 5.13 2.22 -11.87
N ASP A 153 5.14 1.01 -12.42
CA ASP A 153 4.16 0.58 -13.41
C ASP A 153 2.72 0.72 -12.87
N GLU A 154 1.87 1.43 -13.61
CA GLU A 154 0.47 1.72 -13.29
C GLU A 154 -0.31 0.44 -12.95
N ALA A 155 0.11 -0.70 -13.49
CA ALA A 155 -0.51 -2.00 -13.23
C ALA A 155 -0.46 -2.43 -11.75
N PHE A 156 0.57 -2.02 -10.98
CA PHE A 156 0.66 -2.30 -9.55
C PHE A 156 -0.25 -1.40 -8.71
N ILE A 157 -0.38 -0.13 -9.10
CA ILE A 157 -1.33 0.81 -8.48
C ILE A 157 -2.76 0.31 -8.69
N LYS A 158 -3.09 -0.12 -9.91
CA LYS A 158 -4.38 -0.74 -10.23
C LYS A 158 -4.62 -2.01 -9.43
N GLN A 159 -3.59 -2.83 -9.21
CA GLN A 159 -3.70 -4.02 -8.38
C GLN A 159 -3.96 -3.68 -6.91
N TYR A 160 -3.28 -2.66 -6.37
CA TYR A 160 -3.51 -2.14 -5.03
C TYR A 160 -4.98 -1.73 -4.85
N VAL A 161 -5.52 -0.92 -5.77
CA VAL A 161 -6.92 -0.49 -5.75
C VAL A 161 -7.88 -1.67 -5.87
N LEU A 162 -7.62 -2.59 -6.81
CA LEU A 162 -8.43 -3.78 -7.01
C LEU A 162 -8.56 -4.60 -5.73
N GLU A 163 -7.43 -4.89 -5.08
CA GLU A 163 -7.41 -5.71 -3.86
C GLU A 163 -8.15 -5.06 -2.70
N HIS A 164 -8.07 -3.73 -2.54
CA HIS A 164 -8.82 -3.03 -1.51
C HIS A 164 -10.33 -2.98 -1.79
N ILE A 165 -10.76 -2.84 -3.05
CA ILE A 165 -12.18 -2.81 -3.39
C ILE A 165 -12.82 -4.18 -3.26
N VAL A 166 -12.10 -5.25 -3.62
CA VAL A 166 -12.62 -6.62 -3.46
C VAL A 166 -12.53 -7.12 -2.03
N TYR A 167 -12.04 -6.33 -1.07
CA TYR A 167 -11.98 -6.65 0.36
C TYR A 167 -13.38 -6.74 1.00
N CYS A 168 -14.16 -7.76 0.65
CA CYS A 168 -15.57 -7.86 0.97
C CYS A 168 -15.91 -9.27 1.44
N HIS A 169 -15.71 -9.52 2.74
CA HIS A 169 -15.79 -10.86 3.34
C HIS A 169 -17.22 -11.29 3.73
N ASP A 170 -18.23 -10.41 3.68
CA ASP A 170 -19.59 -10.73 4.15
C ASP A 170 -20.72 -10.05 3.37
N LYS A 171 -21.96 -10.26 3.82
CA LYS A 171 -23.22 -9.76 3.24
C LYS A 171 -23.29 -8.22 3.10
N TRP A 172 -22.40 -7.48 3.74
CA TRP A 172 -22.27 -6.02 3.65
C TRP A 172 -21.16 -5.56 2.71
N GLY A 173 -20.52 -6.49 2.01
CA GLY A 173 -19.36 -6.25 1.14
C GLY A 173 -19.50 -5.06 0.20
N TRP A 174 -20.66 -4.88 -0.42
CA TRP A 174 -20.86 -3.75 -1.34
C TRP A 174 -20.79 -2.37 -0.69
N ASN A 175 -21.21 -2.23 0.57
CA ASN A 175 -21.13 -0.95 1.28
C ASN A 175 -19.68 -0.61 1.64
N ASP A 176 -18.88 -1.61 2.03
CA ASP A 176 -17.46 -1.41 2.30
C ASP A 176 -16.68 -1.17 1.00
N ALA A 177 -16.99 -1.89 -0.09
CA ALA A 177 -16.42 -1.65 -1.41
C ALA A 177 -16.73 -0.24 -1.94
N GLU A 178 -17.95 0.24 -1.74
CA GLU A 178 -18.35 1.60 -2.12
C GLU A 178 -17.51 2.63 -1.37
N LYS A 179 -17.36 2.48 -0.05
CA LYS A 179 -16.51 3.37 0.75
C LYS A 179 -15.06 3.35 0.29
N MET A 180 -14.52 2.19 -0.08
CA MET A 180 -13.16 2.07 -0.64
C MET A 180 -13.05 2.77 -2.00
N ALA A 181 -14.00 2.53 -2.91
CA ALA A 181 -14.02 3.15 -4.23
C ALA A 181 -14.14 4.68 -4.13
N ASP A 182 -15.05 5.18 -3.28
CA ASP A 182 -15.18 6.60 -2.97
C ASP A 182 -13.91 7.17 -2.34
N PHE A 183 -13.24 6.38 -1.49
CA PHE A 183 -11.98 6.78 -0.87
C PHE A 183 -10.90 7.02 -1.94
N PHE A 184 -10.68 6.04 -2.82
CA PHE A 184 -9.67 6.15 -3.89
C PHE A 184 -10.03 7.16 -4.99
N PHE A 185 -11.32 7.42 -5.22
CA PHE A 185 -11.80 8.36 -6.22
C PHE A 185 -11.89 9.82 -5.72
N ARG A 186 -12.14 10.06 -4.42
CA ARG A 186 -12.45 11.42 -3.90
C ARG A 186 -11.71 11.83 -2.63
N LYS A 187 -11.54 10.91 -1.69
CA LYS A 187 -11.12 11.27 -0.31
C LYS A 187 -9.61 11.22 -0.11
N ARG A 188 -8.90 10.36 -0.84
CA ARG A 188 -7.44 10.24 -0.70
C ARG A 188 -6.75 11.57 -0.94
N ALA A 189 -7.18 12.32 -1.98
CA ALA A 189 -6.67 13.64 -2.33
C ALA A 189 -6.78 14.73 -1.23
N ASN A 190 -7.52 14.46 -0.14
CA ASN A 190 -7.79 15.40 0.94
C ASN A 190 -7.21 14.95 2.30
N MET A 191 -6.42 13.87 2.35
CA MET A 191 -5.80 13.41 3.59
C MET A 191 -4.57 14.25 3.97
N TRP A 192 -4.41 14.49 5.28
CA TRP A 192 -3.27 15.21 5.85
C TRP A 192 -1.96 14.47 5.55
N CYS A 193 -0.85 15.21 5.41
CA CYS A 193 0.47 14.68 5.04
C CYS A 193 0.50 13.89 3.72
N GLY A 194 0.07 14.52 2.62
CA GLY A 194 0.39 13.92 1.32
C GLY A 194 -0.72 13.09 0.70
N GLY A 195 -1.95 13.11 1.20
CA GLY A 195 -3.05 12.41 0.53
C GLY A 195 -3.25 12.98 -0.88
N TYR A 196 -2.58 12.45 -1.91
CA TYR A 196 -2.59 13.06 -3.23
C TYR A 196 -2.66 12.05 -4.38
N ASN A 197 -3.35 12.53 -5.41
CA ASN A 197 -3.92 11.84 -6.57
C ASN A 197 -4.94 10.74 -6.28
N ASN A 198 -6.08 10.84 -6.96
CA ASN A 198 -7.06 9.78 -7.01
C ASN A 198 -6.37 8.55 -7.62
N LEU A 199 -6.30 7.46 -6.86
CA LEU A 199 -5.80 6.17 -7.37
C LEU A 199 -6.81 5.48 -8.28
N MET A 200 -8.02 6.03 -8.35
CA MET A 200 -9.10 5.58 -9.20
C MET A 200 -9.54 6.72 -10.10
N SER A 201 -9.47 6.49 -11.40
CA SER A 201 -10.03 7.38 -12.42
C SER A 201 -11.56 7.37 -12.43
N GLU A 202 -12.17 8.36 -13.08
CA GLU A 202 -13.62 8.41 -13.27
C GLU A 202 -14.14 7.19 -14.04
N GLN A 203 -13.42 6.73 -15.06
CA GLN A 203 -13.80 5.55 -15.84
C GLN A 203 -13.79 4.28 -14.97
N GLU A 204 -12.81 4.14 -14.10
CA GLU A 204 -12.70 3.02 -13.18
C GLU A 204 -13.76 3.05 -12.08
N PHE A 205 -14.08 4.24 -11.57
CA PHE A 205 -15.18 4.43 -10.63
C PHE A 205 -16.53 4.09 -11.29
N ALA A 206 -16.76 4.50 -12.54
CA ALA A 206 -17.95 4.15 -13.29
C ALA A 206 -18.08 2.63 -13.51
N LEU A 207 -16.98 1.95 -13.81
CA LEU A 207 -16.93 0.47 -13.90
C LEU A 207 -17.31 -0.19 -12.57
N PHE A 208 -16.84 0.34 -11.44
CA PHE A 208 -17.24 -0.13 -10.12
C PHE A 208 -18.75 0.06 -9.88
N GLN A 209 -19.30 1.25 -10.19
CA GLN A 209 -20.74 1.52 -10.04
C GLN A 209 -21.58 0.62 -10.92
N GLU A 210 -21.12 0.30 -12.14
CA GLU A 210 -21.79 -0.66 -13.01
C GLU A 210 -21.79 -2.07 -12.41
N ALA A 211 -20.64 -2.53 -11.92
CA ALA A 211 -20.49 -3.83 -11.26
C ALA A 211 -21.42 -3.95 -10.05
N ARG A 212 -21.52 -2.88 -9.24
CA ARG A 212 -22.42 -2.79 -8.09
C ARG A 212 -23.89 -2.84 -8.50
N ARG A 213 -24.31 -2.03 -9.48
CA ARG A 213 -25.69 -2.02 -10.01
C ARG A 213 -26.11 -3.39 -10.53
N LYS A 214 -25.19 -4.12 -11.17
CA LYS A 214 -25.39 -5.48 -11.67
C LYS A 214 -25.20 -6.57 -10.60
N ASN A 215 -24.84 -6.20 -9.37
CA ASN A 215 -24.47 -7.12 -8.29
C ASN A 215 -23.43 -8.17 -8.73
N ASN A 216 -22.45 -7.76 -9.55
CA ASN A 216 -21.47 -8.64 -10.16
C ASN A 216 -20.06 -8.05 -10.10
N ILE A 217 -19.38 -8.27 -8.98
CA ILE A 217 -18.00 -7.81 -8.74
C ILE A 217 -16.99 -8.41 -9.73
N MET A 218 -17.29 -9.54 -10.37
CA MET A 218 -16.41 -10.10 -11.40
C MET A 218 -16.30 -9.20 -12.63
N LEU A 219 -17.31 -8.34 -12.88
CA LEU A 219 -17.21 -7.31 -13.92
C LEU A 219 -16.05 -6.36 -13.64
N PHE A 220 -15.93 -5.90 -12.39
CA PHE A 220 -14.85 -5.02 -11.96
C PHE A 220 -13.49 -5.75 -12.00
N ILE A 221 -13.42 -6.97 -11.45
CA ILE A 221 -12.19 -7.77 -11.40
C ILE A 221 -11.63 -8.05 -12.79
N LYS A 222 -12.48 -8.45 -13.75
CA LYS A 222 -12.02 -8.79 -15.11
C LYS A 222 -11.44 -7.57 -15.82
N ASN A 223 -12.09 -6.41 -15.71
CA ASN A 223 -11.61 -5.19 -16.35
C ASN A 223 -10.27 -4.71 -15.76
N TYR A 224 -10.09 -4.81 -14.45
CA TYR A 224 -8.84 -4.42 -13.78
C TYR A 224 -7.71 -5.45 -13.96
N ALA A 225 -8.02 -6.74 -14.09
CA ALA A 225 -7.02 -7.79 -14.28
C ALA A 225 -6.48 -7.86 -15.72
N GLN A 226 -7.21 -7.31 -16.69
CA GLN A 226 -6.83 -7.28 -18.12
C GLN A 226 -6.06 -6.02 -18.53
N ARG A 227 -6.08 -4.98 -17.68
CA ARG A 227 -5.35 -3.71 -17.86
C ARG A 227 -4.03 -3.72 -17.13
#